data_AF-A0A2V6DG59-F1
#
_entry.id   AF-A0A2V6DG59-F1
#
_cell.length_a   1.000
_cell.length_b   1.000
_cell.length_c   1.000
_cell.angle_alpha   90.00
_cell.angle_beta   90.00
_cell.angle_gamma   90.00
#
_symmetry.space_group_name_H-M   'P 1'
#
loop_
_entity.id
_entity.type
_entity.pdbx_description
1 polymer ?
#
loop_
_entity_poly.entity_id
_entity_poly.type
_entity_poly.pdbx_seq_one_letter_code
_entity_poly.pdbx_strand_id
1 'polypeptide(L)'
;MKKIGPLLLVALLALADGGCSYVTKSGRQQAAYARYIRHSSYNRMKLQRKLSSSPKIRPPKMESEPTVATSTGPESVTTSADSAVSQN
;
A
#
# COMPACT_ATOMS: atom_id res chain seq x y z
N MET A 1 -4.26 -44.55 -19.96
CA MET A 1 -3.21 -44.47 -18.92
C MET A 1 -1.77 -44.67 -19.47
N LYS A 2 -1.48 -44.32 -20.74
CA LYS A 2 -0.18 -44.66 -21.39
C LYS A 2 0.92 -43.58 -21.30
N LYS A 3 0.67 -42.43 -20.67
CA LYS A 3 1.61 -41.29 -20.60
C LYS A 3 2.20 -41.02 -19.21
N ILE A 4 1.88 -41.87 -18.23
CA ILE A 4 2.32 -41.70 -16.84
C ILE A 4 3.79 -42.12 -16.69
N GLY A 5 4.21 -43.17 -17.40
CA GLY A 5 5.60 -43.66 -17.41
C GLY A 5 6.66 -42.59 -17.70
N PRO A 6 6.59 -41.83 -18.82
CA PRO A 6 7.59 -40.80 -19.12
C PRO A 6 7.54 -39.63 -18.12
N LEU A 7 6.36 -39.29 -17.61
CA LEU A 7 6.19 -38.19 -16.65
C LEU A 7 6.83 -38.54 -15.29
N LEU A 8 6.72 -39.78 -14.86
CA LEU A 8 7.34 -40.30 -13.64
C LEU A 8 8.88 -40.35 -13.78
N LEU A 9 9.39 -40.68 -14.97
CA LEU A 9 10.82 -40.69 -15.26
C LEU A 9 11.42 -39.27 -15.24
N VAL A 10 10.73 -38.28 -15.82
CA VAL A 10 11.14 -36.87 -15.75
C VAL A 10 11.11 -36.36 -14.31
N ALA A 11 10.09 -36.72 -13.52
CA ALA A 11 10.00 -36.34 -12.12
C ALA A 11 11.15 -36.93 -11.28
N LEU A 12 11.54 -38.19 -11.52
CA LEU A 12 12.66 -38.84 -10.84
C LEU A 12 14.01 -38.21 -11.22
N LEU A 13 14.22 -37.87 -12.50
CA LEU A 13 15.43 -37.17 -12.95
C LEU A 13 15.52 -35.76 -12.35
N ALA A 14 14.41 -35.01 -12.34
CA ALA A 14 14.37 -33.69 -11.72
C ALA A 14 14.60 -33.74 -10.20
N LEU A 15 14.15 -34.82 -9.53
CA LEU A 15 14.38 -35.02 -8.11
C LEU A 15 15.84 -35.40 -7.81
N ALA A 16 16.48 -36.17 -8.70
CA ALA A 16 17.90 -36.49 -8.63
C ALA A 16 18.79 -35.24 -8.85
N ASP A 17 18.43 -34.36 -9.81
CA ASP A 17 19.10 -33.08 -10.01
C ASP A 17 18.87 -32.12 -8.83
N GLY A 18 17.66 -32.12 -8.25
CA GLY A 18 17.32 -31.34 -7.06
C GLY A 18 18.07 -31.78 -5.80
N GLY A 19 18.49 -33.05 -5.72
CA GLY A 19 19.30 -33.59 -4.61
C GLY A 19 20.79 -33.27 -4.70
N CYS A 20 21.28 -32.86 -5.88
CA CYS A 20 22.70 -32.58 -6.11
C CYS A 20 23.11 -31.15 -5.71
N SER A 21 22.16 -30.34 -5.22
CA SER A 21 22.40 -28.95 -4.84
C SER A 21 23.45 -28.78 -3.74
N TYR A 22 23.72 -29.81 -2.93
CA TYR A 22 24.76 -29.76 -1.90
C TYR A 22 26.13 -30.21 -2.36
N VAL A 23 26.22 -30.91 -3.48
CA VAL A 23 27.46 -31.51 -3.97
C VAL A 23 28.25 -30.49 -4.80
N THR A 24 27.57 -29.77 -5.69
CA THR A 24 28.20 -28.79 -6.59
C THR A 24 28.28 -27.38 -5.99
N LYS A 25 29.29 -26.59 -6.40
CA LYS A 25 29.46 -25.20 -5.94
C LYS A 25 28.29 -24.30 -6.37
N SER A 26 27.80 -24.47 -7.60
CA SER A 26 26.63 -23.75 -8.14
C SER A 26 25.34 -24.13 -7.40
N GLY A 27 25.15 -25.41 -7.09
CA GLY A 27 24.01 -25.88 -6.30
C GLY A 27 23.95 -25.25 -4.92
N ARG A 28 25.10 -25.14 -4.22
CA ARG A 28 25.16 -24.56 -2.87
C ARG A 28 24.81 -23.07 -2.89
N GLN A 29 25.23 -22.36 -3.93
CA GLN A 29 24.86 -20.95 -4.12
C GLN A 29 23.37 -20.79 -4.40
N GLN A 30 22.78 -21.65 -5.24
CA GLN A 30 21.35 -21.63 -5.52
C GLN A 30 20.52 -21.98 -4.26
N ALA A 31 20.96 -22.96 -3.47
CA ALA A 31 20.32 -23.31 -2.21
C ALA A 31 20.44 -22.19 -1.15
N ALA A 32 21.60 -21.54 -1.06
CA ALA A 32 21.80 -20.38 -0.19
C ALA A 32 20.91 -19.19 -0.61
N TYR A 33 20.80 -18.94 -1.92
CA TYR A 33 19.93 -17.89 -2.46
C TYR A 33 18.45 -18.19 -2.20
N ALA A 34 18.01 -19.44 -2.40
CA ALA A 34 16.65 -19.86 -2.09
C ALA A 34 16.31 -19.65 -0.60
N ARG A 35 17.25 -19.96 0.30
CA ARG A 35 17.11 -19.67 1.74
C ARG A 35 17.03 -18.17 2.03
N TYR A 36 17.86 -17.37 1.39
CA TYR A 36 17.82 -15.91 1.53
C TYR A 36 16.46 -15.34 1.10
N ILE A 37 15.92 -15.77 -0.04
CA ILE A 37 14.61 -15.31 -0.52
C ILE A 37 13.49 -15.70 0.45
N ARG A 38 13.51 -16.93 0.98
CA ARG A 38 12.53 -17.38 1.98
C ARG A 38 12.62 -16.59 3.29
N HIS A 39 13.83 -16.26 3.74
CA HIS A 39 14.03 -15.52 4.99
C HIS A 39 13.68 -14.02 4.81
N SER A 40 14.10 -13.42 3.70
CA SER A 40 13.83 -12.01 3.39
C SER A 40 12.34 -11.73 3.19
N SER A 41 11.60 -12.62 2.50
CA SER A 41 10.14 -12.51 2.36
C SER A 41 9.42 -12.59 3.71
N TYR A 42 9.81 -13.53 4.58
CA TYR A 42 9.25 -13.63 5.93
C TYR A 42 9.51 -12.37 6.76
N ASN A 43 10.72 -11.81 6.72
CA ASN A 43 11.05 -10.58 7.42
C ASN A 43 10.27 -9.37 6.89
N ARG A 44 10.08 -9.26 5.57
CA ARG A 44 9.23 -8.21 4.98
C ARG A 44 7.80 -8.29 5.48
N MET A 45 7.20 -9.49 5.46
CA MET A 45 5.84 -9.67 5.98
C MET A 45 5.74 -9.40 7.49
N LYS A 46 6.73 -9.83 8.26
CA LYS A 46 6.79 -9.56 9.71
C LYS A 46 6.87 -8.07 10.00
N LEU A 47 7.67 -7.31 9.23
CA LEU A 47 7.77 -5.87 9.37
C LEU A 47 6.46 -5.17 9.00
N GLN A 48 5.85 -5.55 7.88
CA GLN A 48 4.54 -5.02 7.46
C GLN A 48 3.47 -5.25 8.54
N ARG A 49 3.42 -6.46 9.11
CA ARG A 49 2.50 -6.77 10.23
C ARG A 49 2.77 -5.92 11.45
N LYS A 50 4.03 -5.68 11.81
CA LYS A 50 4.38 -4.81 12.94
C LYS A 50 3.94 -3.37 12.72
N LEU A 51 4.14 -2.85 11.51
CA LEU A 51 3.72 -1.50 11.14
C LEU A 51 2.19 -1.37 11.10
N SER A 52 1.48 -2.35 10.53
CA SER A 52 0.02 -2.34 10.49
C SER A 52 -0.62 -2.60 11.85
N SER A 53 0.03 -3.37 12.71
CA SER A 53 -0.41 -3.67 14.07
C SER A 53 -0.02 -2.59 15.08
N SER A 54 0.80 -1.61 14.68
CA SER A 54 1.11 -0.49 15.55
C SER A 54 -0.17 0.33 15.81
N PRO A 55 -0.42 0.74 17.06
CA PRO A 55 -1.53 1.63 17.36
C PRO A 55 -1.48 2.84 16.44
N LYS A 56 -2.59 3.13 15.76
CA LYS A 56 -2.70 4.29 14.87
C LYS A 56 -2.63 5.54 15.76
N ILE A 57 -1.45 6.17 15.81
CA ILE A 57 -1.26 7.43 16.51
C ILE A 57 -2.22 8.42 15.87
N ARG A 58 -3.25 8.84 16.60
CA ARG A 58 -4.16 9.87 16.12
C ARG A 58 -3.36 11.17 16.07
N PRO A 59 -3.23 11.84 14.91
CA PRO A 59 -2.61 13.15 14.89
C PRO A 59 -3.38 14.06 15.84
N PRO A 60 -2.69 14.94 16.60
CA PRO A 60 -3.38 15.90 17.45
C PRO A 60 -4.33 16.72 16.58
N LYS A 61 -5.60 16.79 16.99
CA LYS A 61 -6.58 17.66 16.35
C LYS A 61 -6.13 19.10 16.59
N MET A 62 -5.66 19.76 15.55
CA MET A 62 -5.36 21.17 15.58
C MET A 62 -6.69 21.90 15.38
N GLU A 63 -7.42 22.11 16.47
CA GLU A 63 -8.63 22.92 16.49
C GLU A 63 -8.19 24.40 16.41
N SER A 64 -7.88 24.88 15.20
CA SER A 64 -7.69 26.32 14.98
C SER A 64 -9.06 26.96 14.75
N GLU A 65 -9.53 27.74 15.71
CA GLU A 65 -10.71 28.57 15.55
C GLU A 65 -10.46 29.61 14.45
N PRO A 66 -11.33 29.75 13.44
CA PRO A 66 -11.16 30.79 12.44
C PRO A 66 -11.37 32.13 13.15
N THR A 67 -10.30 32.90 13.34
CA THR A 67 -10.41 34.29 13.78
C THR A 67 -11.14 35.07 12.69
N VAL A 68 -12.46 35.20 12.82
CA VAL A 68 -13.27 36.07 11.97
C VAL A 68 -12.87 37.49 12.34
N ALA A 69 -12.14 38.16 11.43
CA ALA A 69 -11.85 39.58 11.58
C ALA A 69 -13.18 40.34 11.54
N THR A 70 -13.59 40.90 12.68
CA THR A 70 -14.73 41.80 12.80
C THR A 70 -14.50 43.03 11.94
N SER A 71 -15.11 43.07 10.75
CA SER A 71 -15.19 44.27 9.92
C SER A 71 -16.41 45.07 10.34
N THR A 72 -16.25 45.95 11.33
CA THR A 72 -17.24 46.97 11.68
C THR A 72 -17.24 48.06 10.60
N GLY A 73 -18.29 48.11 9.77
CA GLY A 73 -18.51 49.16 8.76
C GLY A 73 -19.99 49.60 8.76
N PRO A 74 -20.28 50.90 8.54
CA PRO A 74 -21.49 51.55 9.08
C PRO A 74 -22.78 51.33 8.28
N GLU A 75 -23.89 51.67 8.94
CA GLU A 75 -25.28 51.30 8.68
C GLU A 75 -25.99 51.87 7.43
N SER A 76 -27.17 51.29 7.20
CA SER A 76 -28.19 51.38 6.14
C SER A 76 -28.48 52.72 5.45
N VAL A 77 -28.95 52.62 4.19
CA VAL A 77 -29.92 53.56 3.60
C VAL A 77 -31.05 52.77 2.94
N THR A 78 -32.24 52.86 3.51
CA THR A 78 -33.53 52.48 2.90
C THR A 78 -34.09 53.68 2.14
N THR A 79 -34.46 53.50 0.87
CA THR A 79 -35.47 54.35 0.21
C THR A 79 -36.35 53.48 -0.67
N SER A 80 -37.45 53.00 -0.08
CA SER A 80 -38.67 52.74 -0.84
C SER A 80 -39.31 54.08 -1.17
N ALA A 81 -39.49 54.38 -2.45
CA ALA A 81 -40.58 55.22 -2.94
C ALA A 81 -40.75 55.02 -4.44
N ASP A 82 -41.96 54.65 -4.82
CA ASP A 82 -42.49 54.58 -6.17
C ASP A 82 -42.07 55.74 -7.08
N SER A 83 -41.81 55.44 -8.35
CA SER A 83 -42.50 56.12 -9.45
C SER A 83 -42.28 55.40 -10.78
N ALA A 84 -43.39 55.18 -11.45
CA ALA A 84 -43.56 54.61 -12.79
C ALA A 84 -42.83 55.40 -13.90
N VAL A 85 -42.97 54.86 -15.14
CA VAL A 85 -42.65 55.47 -16.46
C VAL A 85 -41.22 55.16 -16.92
N SER A 86 -40.89 54.72 -18.14
CA SER A 86 -41.54 54.27 -19.38
C SER A 86 -40.42 54.01 -20.40
N GLN A 87 -40.64 53.10 -21.37
CA GLN A 87 -39.92 52.96 -22.67
C GLN A 87 -38.47 52.42 -22.63
N ASN A 88 -38.03 51.51 -23.51
CA ASN A 88 -38.46 51.17 -24.88
C ASN A 88 -38.64 49.66 -25.08
#